data_AF-A0A3M1DJW9-F1
#
_entry.id   AF-A0A3M1DJW9-F1
#
_cell.length_a   1.000
_cell.length_b   1.000
_cell.length_c   1.000
_cell.angle_alpha   90.00
_cell.angle_beta   90.00
_cell.angle_gamma   90.00
#
_symmetry.space_group_name_H-M   'P 1'
#
loop_
_entity.id
_entity.type
_entity.pdbx_description
1 polymer ?
#
loop_
_entity_poly.entity_id
_entity_poly.type
_entity_poly.pdbx_seq_one_letter_code
_entity_poly.pdbx_strand_id
1 'polypeptide(L)'
;MKSNPSPADPAGTKTPHIAVLSGAPLFGGVEGRVLARLLGYCHFIHREPGEYFYREGEKGESMYLLEKGLAIILKRWGEKDLELRRLEAGDCFGEVALVDFGPRSVSVRAVEPCDAVEVPVAALHRLYEIDPEQYTLVQMNIARELSRQLREADERLLRYVAGCKPGNDPEGPCVG
;
A
#
# COMPACT_ATOMS: atom_id res chain seq x y z
N MET A 1 -34.60 -3.79 -2.30
CA MET A 1 -34.09 -4.94 -3.08
C MET A 1 -32.81 -4.50 -3.79
N LYS A 2 -31.64 -4.73 -3.20
CA LYS A 2 -30.36 -4.62 -3.90
C LYS A 2 -29.83 -6.04 -4.04
N SER A 3 -29.80 -6.50 -5.28
CA SER A 3 -29.39 -7.83 -5.70
C SER A 3 -27.96 -8.12 -5.25
N ASN A 4 -27.81 -9.16 -4.45
CA ASN A 4 -26.51 -9.79 -4.17
C ASN A 4 -26.06 -10.50 -5.46
N PRO A 5 -24.83 -10.31 -5.98
CA PRO A 5 -24.34 -11.16 -7.04
C PRO A 5 -23.94 -12.54 -6.48
N SER A 6 -24.50 -13.58 -7.12
CA SER A 6 -24.27 -15.01 -6.90
C SER A 6 -22.85 -15.44 -7.35
N PRO A 7 -22.26 -16.53 -6.82
CA PRO A 7 -20.85 -16.85 -6.99
C PRO A 7 -20.63 -17.64 -8.28
N ALA A 8 -19.98 -17.01 -9.26
CA ALA A 8 -19.31 -17.73 -10.34
C ALA A 8 -17.81 -17.81 -10.00
N ASP A 9 -17.26 -19.01 -10.00
CA ASP A 9 -15.81 -19.25 -9.92
C ASP A 9 -15.24 -19.41 -11.35
N PRO A 10 -14.43 -18.46 -11.84
CA PRO A 10 -13.62 -18.62 -13.02
C PRO A 10 -12.19 -18.80 -12.56
N ALA A 11 -11.73 -20.05 -12.38
CA ALA A 11 -10.37 -20.36 -11.93
C ALA A 11 -9.25 -19.69 -12.76
N GLY A 12 -9.55 -19.17 -13.96
CA GLY A 12 -8.62 -18.40 -14.80
C GLY A 12 -8.40 -16.94 -14.40
N THR A 13 -9.38 -16.25 -13.82
CA THR A 13 -9.30 -14.80 -13.57
C THR A 13 -8.65 -14.47 -12.22
N LYS A 14 -8.80 -15.34 -11.22
CA LYS A 14 -8.22 -15.11 -9.87
C LYS A 14 -6.76 -15.53 -9.74
N THR A 15 -6.31 -16.51 -10.52
CA THR A 15 -4.93 -17.04 -10.49
C THR A 15 -3.84 -15.96 -10.66
N PRO A 16 -3.94 -15.01 -11.62
CA PRO A 16 -2.95 -13.93 -11.71
C PRO A 16 -2.93 -13.03 -10.47
N HIS A 17 -4.09 -12.67 -9.92
CA HIS A 17 -4.17 -11.85 -8.71
C HIS A 17 -3.65 -12.57 -7.45
N ILE A 18 -3.80 -13.90 -7.37
CA ILE A 18 -3.20 -14.69 -6.29
C ILE A 18 -1.68 -14.61 -6.35
N ALA A 19 -1.09 -14.70 -7.55
CA ALA A 19 0.36 -14.59 -7.71
C ALA A 19 0.86 -13.20 -7.31
N VAL A 20 0.12 -12.14 -7.68
CA VAL A 20 0.44 -10.75 -7.33
C VAL A 20 0.35 -10.53 -5.81
N LEU A 21 -0.73 -10.97 -5.16
CA LEU A 21 -0.83 -10.90 -3.70
C LEU A 21 0.26 -11.72 -3.00
N SER A 22 0.48 -12.96 -3.43
CA SER A 22 1.51 -13.84 -2.83
C SER A 22 2.92 -13.24 -2.89
N GLY A 23 3.22 -12.50 -3.96
CA GLY A 23 4.50 -11.79 -4.12
C GLY A 23 4.60 -10.49 -3.33
N ALA A 24 3.50 -9.95 -2.82
CA ALA A 24 3.48 -8.69 -2.09
C ALA A 24 4.03 -8.85 -0.66
N PRO A 25 4.82 -7.89 -0.13
CA PRO A 25 5.45 -7.99 1.18
C PRO A 25 4.49 -8.32 2.32
N LEU A 26 3.25 -7.82 2.25
CA LEU A 26 2.23 -7.98 3.29
C LEU A 26 1.60 -9.37 3.34
N PHE A 27 1.64 -10.11 2.24
CA PHE A 27 0.99 -11.42 2.11
C PHE A 27 1.98 -12.57 1.87
N GLY A 28 3.28 -12.29 1.97
CA GLY A 28 4.33 -13.30 1.87
C GLY A 28 4.13 -14.44 2.87
N GLY A 29 4.12 -15.68 2.36
CA GLY A 29 3.93 -16.89 3.16
C GLY A 29 2.48 -17.23 3.48
N VAL A 30 1.50 -16.41 3.09
CA VAL A 30 0.09 -16.74 3.25
C VAL A 30 -0.30 -17.85 2.27
N GLU A 31 -1.03 -18.84 2.76
CA GLU A 31 -1.41 -19.99 1.94
C GLU A 31 -2.29 -19.58 0.74
N GLY A 32 -2.03 -20.17 -0.43
CA GLY A 32 -2.78 -19.83 -1.65
C GLY A 32 -4.30 -20.02 -1.53
N ARG A 33 -4.76 -21.01 -0.75
CA ARG A 33 -6.20 -21.21 -0.49
C ARG A 33 -6.81 -20.07 0.31
N VAL A 34 -6.03 -19.45 1.20
CA VAL A 34 -6.43 -18.32 2.03
C VAL A 34 -6.43 -17.04 1.20
N LEU A 35 -5.40 -16.83 0.37
CA LEU A 35 -5.35 -15.72 -0.59
C LEU A 35 -6.53 -15.75 -1.57
N ALA A 36 -6.88 -16.93 -2.09
CA ALA A 36 -8.02 -17.09 -3.00
C ALA A 36 -9.35 -16.68 -2.33
N ARG A 37 -9.51 -16.96 -1.03
CA ARG A 37 -10.68 -16.52 -0.25
C ARG A 37 -10.64 -15.01 0.00
N LEU A 38 -9.49 -14.48 0.41
CA LEU A 38 -9.30 -13.06 0.66
C LEU A 38 -9.66 -12.22 -0.58
N LEU A 39 -9.20 -12.65 -1.76
CA LEU A 39 -9.54 -12.05 -3.05
C LEU A 39 -11.04 -12.00 -3.33
N GLY A 40 -11.82 -12.93 -2.77
CA GLY A 40 -13.28 -12.89 -2.86
C GLY A 40 -13.91 -11.69 -2.16
N TYR A 41 -13.17 -11.01 -1.28
CA TYR A 41 -13.60 -9.83 -0.54
C TYR A 41 -12.87 -8.54 -0.96
N CYS A 42 -11.97 -8.63 -1.94
CA CYS A 42 -11.21 -7.50 -2.48
C CYS A 42 -11.98 -6.79 -3.60
N HIS A 43 -11.60 -5.55 -3.88
CA HIS A 43 -12.06 -4.82 -5.06
C HIS A 43 -10.88 -4.52 -5.99
N PHE A 44 -11.13 -4.50 -7.29
CA PHE A 44 -10.14 -4.11 -8.28
C PHE A 44 -10.39 -2.65 -8.68
N ILE A 45 -9.40 -1.80 -8.46
CA ILE A 45 -9.50 -0.36 -8.60
C ILE A 45 -8.60 0.09 -9.75
N HIS A 46 -9.18 0.82 -10.69
CA HIS A 46 -8.46 1.52 -11.74
C HIS A 46 -8.38 3.01 -11.43
N ARG A 47 -7.23 3.64 -11.71
CA ARG A 47 -7.03 5.09 -11.60
C ARG A 47 -6.28 5.64 -12.80
N GLU A 48 -6.83 6.68 -13.39
CA GLU A 48 -6.17 7.44 -14.46
C GLU A 48 -5.15 8.43 -13.88
N PRO A 49 -4.17 8.90 -14.69
CA PRO A 49 -3.20 9.89 -14.25
C PRO A 49 -3.86 11.13 -13.62
N GLY A 50 -3.39 11.51 -12.43
CA GLY A 50 -3.92 12.63 -11.66
C GLY A 50 -5.05 12.25 -10.69
N GLU A 51 -5.65 11.06 -10.82
CA GLU A 51 -6.65 10.57 -9.87
C GLU A 51 -6.01 10.05 -8.58
N TYR A 52 -6.76 10.18 -7.48
CA TYR A 52 -6.31 9.75 -6.17
C TYR A 52 -6.90 8.38 -5.81
N PHE A 53 -6.07 7.54 -5.18
CA PHE A 53 -6.58 6.38 -4.47
C PHE A 53 -7.27 6.81 -3.18
N TYR A 54 -6.63 7.70 -2.44
CA TYR A 54 -7.17 8.39 -1.27
C TYR A 54 -6.38 9.68 -1.01
N ARG A 55 -6.96 10.56 -0.21
CA ARG A 55 -6.32 11.82 0.23
C ARG A 55 -5.99 11.77 1.71
N GLU A 56 -4.96 12.54 2.07
CA GLU A 56 -4.58 12.79 3.46
C GLU A 56 -5.78 13.33 4.25
N GLY A 57 -5.95 12.81 5.46
CA GLY A 57 -7.07 13.17 6.35
C GLY A 57 -8.37 12.40 6.11
N GLU A 58 -8.51 11.68 4.99
CA GLU A 58 -9.66 10.80 4.77
C GLU A 58 -9.65 9.61 5.73
N LYS A 59 -10.79 8.95 5.90
CA LYS A 59 -10.88 7.74 6.72
C LYS A 59 -10.15 6.57 6.04
N GLY A 60 -9.28 5.88 6.76
CA GLY A 60 -8.57 4.71 6.24
C GLY A 60 -9.25 3.39 6.60
N GLU A 61 -10.01 2.81 5.66
CA GLU A 61 -10.74 1.53 5.88
C GLU A 61 -10.27 0.40 4.96
N SER A 62 -9.20 0.63 4.21
CA SER A 62 -8.65 -0.33 3.24
C SER A 62 -7.16 -0.06 2.99
N MET A 63 -6.44 -1.08 2.56
CA MET A 63 -5.09 -0.94 2.02
C MET A 63 -5.10 -1.39 0.56
N TYR A 64 -4.02 -1.11 -0.16
CA TYR A 64 -3.94 -1.38 -1.59
C TYR A 64 -2.64 -2.10 -1.93
N LEU A 65 -2.70 -2.94 -2.95
CA LEU A 65 -1.55 -3.49 -3.65
C LEU A 65 -1.58 -2.97 -5.09
N LEU A 66 -0.55 -2.22 -5.49
CA LEU A 66 -0.43 -1.75 -6.87
C LEU A 66 -0.05 -2.93 -7.76
N GLU A 67 -0.91 -3.29 -8.72
CA GLU A 67 -0.64 -4.39 -9.66
C GLU A 67 0.09 -3.88 -10.91
N LYS A 68 -0.19 -2.65 -11.31
CA LYS A 68 0.37 -2.03 -12.51
C LYS A 68 0.36 -0.51 -12.38
N GLY A 69 1.32 0.12 -13.05
CA GLY A 69 1.42 1.57 -13.19
C GLY A 69 2.39 2.19 -12.21
N LEU A 70 2.31 3.52 -12.11
CA LEU A 70 3.15 4.33 -11.25
C LEU A 70 2.26 5.32 -10.47
N ALA A 71 2.41 5.31 -9.15
CA ALA A 71 1.74 6.24 -8.26
C ALA A 71 2.77 6.96 -7.36
N ILE A 72 2.35 8.07 -6.76
CA ILE A 72 3.17 8.86 -5.85
C ILE A 72 2.48 9.06 -4.50
N ILE A 73 3.26 8.95 -3.43
CA ILE A 73 2.86 9.35 -2.08
C ILE A 73 3.13 10.85 -1.93
N LEU A 74 2.11 11.59 -1.54
CA LEU A 74 2.13 13.04 -1.33
C LEU A 74 1.82 13.37 0.13
N LYS A 75 2.56 14.32 0.71
CA LYS A 75 2.27 14.89 2.02
C LYS A 75 2.05 16.39 1.91
N ARG A 76 0.98 16.91 2.50
CA ARG A 76 0.72 18.35 2.50
C ARG A 76 1.67 19.08 3.46
N TRP A 77 2.29 20.14 2.97
CA TRP A 77 3.10 21.08 3.74
C TRP A 77 2.70 22.51 3.39
N GLY A 78 1.92 23.14 4.27
CA GLY A 78 1.25 24.42 3.97
C GLY A 78 0.30 24.26 2.77
N GLU A 79 0.50 25.05 1.73
CA GLU A 79 -0.30 25.00 0.49
C GLU A 79 0.29 24.09 -0.59
N LYS A 80 1.41 23.41 -0.30
CA LYS A 80 2.11 22.54 -1.28
C LYS A 80 1.95 21.08 -0.92
N ASP A 81 1.86 20.25 -1.96
CA ASP A 81 1.98 18.79 -1.82
C ASP A 81 3.42 18.39 -2.17
N LEU A 82 4.09 17.72 -1.24
CA LEU A 82 5.47 17.24 -1.40
C LEU A 82 5.45 15.74 -1.72
N GLU A 83 6.15 15.35 -2.79
CA GLU A 83 6.36 13.94 -3.13
C GLU A 83 7.31 13.30 -2.11
N LEU A 84 6.79 12.32 -1.38
CA LEU A 84 7.56 11.57 -0.41
C LEU A 84 8.20 10.33 -1.04
N ARG A 85 7.49 9.60 -1.88
CA ARG A 85 7.96 8.33 -2.44
C ARG A 85 7.16 7.99 -3.68
N ARG A 86 7.77 7.25 -4.61
CA ARG A 86 7.10 6.62 -5.76
C ARG A 86 6.74 5.17 -5.42
N LEU A 87 5.61 4.74 -5.95
CA LEU A 87 5.05 3.40 -5.80
C LEU A 87 4.99 2.73 -7.16
N GLU A 88 5.52 1.52 -7.23
CA GLU A 88 5.55 0.69 -8.45
C GLU A 88 4.76 -0.60 -8.24
N ALA A 89 4.56 -1.37 -9.32
CA ALA A 89 3.88 -2.66 -9.25
C ALA A 89 4.54 -3.58 -8.19
N GLY A 90 3.72 -4.15 -7.31
CA GLY A 90 4.14 -4.95 -6.17
C GLY A 90 4.20 -4.18 -4.84
N ASP A 91 4.20 -2.84 -4.87
CA ASP A 91 4.16 -2.05 -3.64
C ASP A 91 2.77 -2.12 -2.98
N CYS A 92 2.79 -2.29 -1.65
CA CYS A 92 1.61 -2.08 -0.82
C CYS A 92 1.59 -0.65 -0.27
N PHE A 93 0.40 -0.08 -0.10
CA PHE A 93 0.22 1.24 0.48
C PHE A 93 -1.11 1.39 1.22
N GLY A 94 -1.14 2.34 2.16
CA GLY A 94 -2.32 2.64 2.98
C GLY A 94 -2.45 1.79 4.26
N GLU A 95 -1.49 0.91 4.52
CA GLU A 95 -1.40 -0.01 5.65
C GLU A 95 -1.33 0.69 7.03
N VAL A 96 -0.73 1.89 7.11
CA VAL A 96 -0.60 2.64 8.38
C VAL A 96 -1.95 2.82 9.05
N ALA A 97 -2.95 3.30 8.30
CA ALA A 97 -4.29 3.60 8.82
C ALA A 97 -5.05 2.34 9.30
N LEU A 98 -4.64 1.15 8.84
CA LEU A 98 -5.23 -0.11 9.32
C LEU A 98 -4.65 -0.55 10.65
N VAL A 99 -3.44 -0.10 10.99
CA VAL A 99 -2.73 -0.49 12.21
C VAL A 99 -3.00 0.50 13.34
N ASP A 100 -2.93 1.80 13.05
CA ASP A 100 -3.12 2.84 14.06
C ASP A 100 -4.58 3.29 14.21
N PHE A 101 -5.47 2.85 13.30
CA PHE A 101 -6.88 3.24 13.20
C PHE A 101 -7.09 4.76 13.06
N GLY A 102 -6.07 5.47 12.57
CA GLY A 102 -6.08 6.90 12.31
C GLY A 102 -6.62 7.27 10.93
N PRO A 103 -6.73 8.57 10.63
CA PRO A 103 -6.96 9.03 9.26
C PRO A 103 -5.76 8.73 8.35
N ARG A 104 -5.95 8.78 7.04
CA ARG A 104 -4.87 8.65 6.06
C ARG A 104 -3.76 9.68 6.35
N SER A 105 -2.55 9.18 6.61
CA SER A 105 -1.39 10.01 6.96
C SER A 105 -0.80 10.78 5.77
N VAL A 106 -1.10 10.34 4.55
CA VAL A 106 -0.60 10.85 3.26
C VAL A 106 -1.69 10.73 2.20
N SER A 107 -1.52 11.39 1.06
CA SER A 107 -2.32 11.14 -0.14
C SER A 107 -1.58 10.21 -1.09
N VAL A 108 -2.29 9.44 -1.90
CA VAL A 108 -1.69 8.64 -2.98
C VAL A 108 -2.39 8.96 -4.29
N ARG A 109 -1.59 9.35 -5.30
CA ARG A 109 -2.08 9.79 -6.61
C ARG A 109 -1.41 9.01 -7.74
N ALA A 110 -2.20 8.55 -8.69
CA ALA A 110 -1.69 7.95 -9.92
C ALA A 110 -0.97 9.00 -10.78
N VAL A 111 0.21 8.67 -11.31
CA VAL A 111 0.93 9.50 -12.30
C VAL A 111 0.96 8.84 -13.68
N GLU A 112 0.69 7.55 -13.73
CA GLU A 112 0.38 6.75 -14.92
C GLU A 112 -0.95 6.00 -14.68
N PRO A 113 -1.59 5.41 -15.71
CA PRO A 113 -2.74 4.53 -15.48
C PRO A 113 -2.37 3.39 -14.54
N CYS A 114 -3.10 3.26 -13.44
CA CYS A 114 -2.81 2.33 -12.36
C CYS A 114 -3.95 1.34 -12.14
N ASP A 115 -3.59 0.07 -11.95
CA ASP A 115 -4.50 -0.98 -11.49
C ASP A 115 -4.03 -1.44 -10.11
N ALA A 116 -4.96 -1.55 -9.15
CA ALA A 116 -4.66 -1.97 -7.79
C ALA A 116 -5.73 -2.89 -7.21
N VAL A 117 -5.31 -3.80 -6.33
CA VAL A 117 -6.22 -4.57 -5.46
C VAL A 117 -6.45 -3.78 -4.18
N GLU A 118 -7.68 -3.36 -3.95
CA GLU A 118 -8.14 -2.87 -2.65
C GLU A 118 -8.45 -4.05 -1.73
N VAL A 119 -7.82 -4.05 -0.54
CA VAL A 119 -8.08 -4.99 0.54
C VAL A 119 -8.75 -4.22 1.69
N PRO A 120 -10.08 -4.33 1.84
CA PRO A 120 -10.79 -3.69 2.95
C PRO A 120 -10.39 -4.28 4.31
N VAL A 121 -10.45 -3.47 5.37
CA VAL A 121 -10.29 -3.95 6.76
C VAL A 121 -11.28 -5.07 7.07
N ALA A 122 -12.50 -5.00 6.53
CA ALA A 122 -13.49 -6.06 6.67
C ALA A 122 -13.01 -7.41 6.09
N ALA A 123 -12.23 -7.40 5.00
CA ALA A 123 -11.65 -8.62 4.43
C ALA A 123 -10.59 -9.24 5.37
N LEU A 124 -9.77 -8.41 6.00
CA LEU A 124 -8.81 -8.87 7.03
C LEU A 124 -9.52 -9.39 8.29
N HIS A 125 -10.63 -8.76 8.69
CA HIS A 125 -11.44 -9.25 9.82
C HIS A 125 -12.05 -10.63 9.50
N ARG A 126 -12.52 -10.85 8.27
CA ARG A 126 -12.97 -12.17 7.83
C ARG A 126 -11.85 -13.20 7.87
N LEU A 127 -10.63 -12.80 7.48
CA LEU A 127 -9.47 -13.67 7.60
C LEU A 127 -9.21 -14.07 9.05
N TYR A 128 -9.27 -13.12 9.99
CA TYR A 128 -9.16 -13.41 11.42
C TYR A 128 -10.22 -14.41 11.92
N GLU A 129 -11.47 -14.27 11.48
CA GLU A 129 -12.56 -15.20 11.85
C GLU A 129 -12.34 -16.63 11.31
N ILE A 130 -11.69 -16.77 10.16
CA ILE A 130 -11.54 -18.04 9.44
C ILE A 130 -10.24 -18.76 9.81
N ASP A 131 -9.14 -18.01 9.85
CA ASP A 131 -7.78 -18.53 10.04
C ASP A 131 -6.91 -17.50 10.79
N PRO A 132 -6.93 -17.54 12.13
CA PRO A 132 -6.16 -16.63 12.97
C PRO A 132 -4.64 -16.73 12.77
N GLU A 133 -4.12 -17.89 12.36
CA GLU A 133 -2.68 -18.08 12.14
C GLU A 133 -2.23 -17.29 10.90
N GLN A 134 -2.99 -17.43 9.80
CA GLN A 134 -2.73 -16.68 8.58
C GLN A 134 -2.95 -15.17 8.77
N TYR A 135 -3.98 -14.78 9.55
CA TYR A 135 -4.17 -13.39 9.94
C TYR A 135 -2.96 -12.85 10.71
N THR A 136 -2.45 -13.61 11.68
CA THR A 136 -1.28 -13.24 12.48
C THR A 136 -0.05 -13.07 11.60
N LEU A 137 0.15 -13.94 10.61
CA LEU A 137 1.23 -13.81 9.63
C LEU A 137 1.13 -12.48 8.84
N VAL A 138 -0.06 -12.13 8.35
CA VAL A 138 -0.29 -10.84 7.67
C VAL A 138 0.01 -9.67 8.60
N GLN A 139 -0.44 -9.70 9.86
CA GLN A 139 -0.13 -8.65 10.84
C GLN A 139 1.37 -8.53 11.10
N MET A 140 2.09 -9.66 11.22
CA MET A 140 3.54 -9.65 11.34
C MET A 140 4.23 -9.08 10.10
N ASN A 141 3.74 -9.37 8.90
CA ASN A 141 4.26 -8.81 7.67
C ASN A 141 4.04 -7.28 7.60
N ILE A 142 2.85 -6.80 8.00
CA ILE A 142 2.56 -5.37 8.12
C ILE A 142 3.53 -4.70 9.11
N ALA A 143 3.74 -5.29 10.29
CA ALA A 143 4.67 -4.76 11.27
C ALA A 143 6.13 -4.70 10.75
N ARG A 144 6.57 -5.73 10.00
CA ARG A 144 7.91 -5.75 9.37
C ARG A 144 8.04 -4.65 8.32
N GLU A 145 7.03 -4.47 7.49
CA GLU A 145 7.02 -3.47 6.42
C GLU A 145 7.00 -2.04 7.00
N LEU A 146 6.14 -1.76 7.98
CA LEU A 146 6.15 -0.47 8.69
C LEU A 146 7.49 -0.19 9.36
N SER A 147 8.11 -1.22 9.96
CA SER A 147 9.45 -1.08 10.55
C SER A 147 10.51 -0.78 9.49
N ARG A 148 10.39 -1.34 8.28
CA ARG A 148 11.30 -1.04 7.16
C ARG A 148 11.12 0.40 6.69
N GLN A 149 9.88 0.83 6.49
CA GLN A 149 9.56 2.20 6.09
C GLN A 149 10.05 3.24 7.10
N LEU A 150 9.93 2.96 8.41
CA LEU A 150 10.44 3.83 9.45
C LEU A 150 11.96 4.01 9.33
N ARG A 151 12.71 2.91 9.19
CA ARG A 151 14.17 2.96 9.01
C ARG A 151 14.56 3.75 7.77
N GLU A 152 13.85 3.55 6.66
CA GLU A 152 14.10 4.30 5.41
C GLU A 152 13.76 5.79 5.56
N ALA A 153 12.71 6.13 6.31
CA ALA A 153 12.38 7.50 6.63
C ALA A 153 13.46 8.16 7.51
N ASP A 154 13.97 7.45 8.52
CA ASP A 154 15.06 7.94 9.37
C ASP A 154 16.33 8.21 8.55
N GLU A 155 16.71 7.32 7.64
CA GLU A 155 17.86 7.54 6.74
C GLU A 155 17.66 8.74 5.81
N ARG A 156 16.45 8.92 5.27
CA ARG A 156 16.13 10.09 4.44
C ARG A 156 16.19 11.39 5.22
N LEU A 157 15.68 11.37 6.46
CA LEU A 157 15.75 12.50 7.37
C LEU A 157 17.20 12.83 7.71
N LEU A 158 18.03 11.82 8.00
CA LEU A 158 19.46 12.00 8.25
C LEU A 158 20.16 12.64 7.05
N ARG A 159 19.92 12.17 5.83
CA ARG A 159 20.48 12.78 4.60
C ARG A 159 20.09 14.25 4.47
N TYR A 160 18.85 14.60 4.80
CA TYR A 160 18.36 15.98 4.78
C TYR A 160 19.06 16.85 5.86
N VAL A 161 19.13 16.36 7.10
CA VAL A 161 19.75 17.09 8.23
C VAL A 161 21.26 17.25 8.05
N ALA A 162 21.94 16.23 7.52
CA ALA A 162 23.38 16.25 7.27
C ALA A 162 23.80 17.12 6.07
N GLY A 163 22.84 17.74 5.36
CA GLY A 163 23.13 18.62 4.23
C GLY A 163 23.42 17.92 2.90
N CYS A 164 23.30 16.60 2.82
CA CYS A 164 23.41 15.87 1.55
C CYS A 164 22.17 16.13 0.68
N LYS A 165 22.23 17.20 -0.14
CA LYS A 165 21.24 17.45 -1.18
C LYS A 165 21.52 16.53 -2.38
N PRO A 166 20.57 15.71 -2.84
CA PRO A 166 20.73 15.02 -4.12
C PRO A 166 20.74 16.08 -5.23
N GLY A 167 21.89 16.25 -5.88
CA GLY A 167 22.08 17.15 -7.01
C GLY A 167 23.13 18.26 -6.84
N ASN A 168 23.87 18.33 -5.74
CA ASN A 168 24.95 19.31 -5.62
C ASN A 168 26.13 18.73 -4.83
N ASP A 169 27.04 18.04 -5.52
CA ASP A 169 28.46 17.98 -5.17
C ASP A 169 29.25 17.89 -6.47
N PRO A 170 30.14 18.87 -6.71
CA PRO A 170 31.53 18.50 -6.88
C PRO A 170 32.41 19.42 -6.00
N GLU A 171 33.05 18.82 -5.00
CA GLU A 171 34.23 19.33 -4.29
C GLU A 171 34.12 20.70 -3.58
N GLY A 172 33.91 20.66 -2.25
CA GLY A 172 34.30 21.74 -1.34
C GLY A 172 33.95 21.42 0.12
N PRO A 173 34.87 21.59 1.10
CA PRO A 173 34.60 21.18 2.46
C PRO A 173 33.63 22.15 3.13
N CYS A 174 32.60 21.63 3.79
CA CYS A 174 31.73 22.44 4.64
C CYS A 174 32.48 22.86 5.91
N VAL A 175 32.78 24.16 5.99
CA VAL A 175 33.23 24.87 7.20
C VAL A 175 32.01 25.59 7.79
N GLY A 176 31.81 25.48 9.10
CA GLY A 176 30.82 26.24 9.87
C GLY A 176 30.36 25.53 11.12
#